data_AF-A0AAU2Z782-F1
#
_entry.id   AF-A0AAU2Z782-F1
#
_cell.length_a   1.000
_cell.length_b   1.000
_cell.length_c   1.000
_cell.angle_alpha   90.00
_cell.angle_beta   90.00
_cell.angle_gamma   90.00
#
_symmetry.space_group_name_H-M   'P 1'
#
loop_
_entity.id
_entity.type
_entity.pdbx_description
1 polymer ?
#
loop_
_entity_poly.entity_id
_entity_poly.type
_entity_poly.pdbx_seq_one_letter_code
_entity_poly.pdbx_strand_id
1 'polypeptide(L)'
;MDLAENPEACVRFDRHAVYLGTPGGRQDCPARLRGRTEALLIQPATAARSAVTENRTARTYRATADRITVTAAYGDDRGSIQRILRSAGLPVAAPETEQTAVAPVPADATSFRGEGFDACTAPSQSAMDAWRDASDYGAIGIYIGGLNRACAQPKLTAAWVRTQYANGWRFFPLYVGRQPSSDGGSCGGGCASITDPVPQGTAAADDAAKQAAALGLGKGSVIYNDLEHYTRGSTVTARVLAYIEAYTERLHQLGYRSGAYGSVSSLITDLVANVKTITPPDVIHFARWNGESTLTDPSIPAKLWADHQRIHQYVGDTTETHGGVKISIDRNRLDVD
;
A
#
# COMPACT_ATOMS: atom_id res chain seq x y z
N MET A 1 -5.96 -16.69 -16.31
CA MET A 1 -7.06 -16.75 -15.33
C MET A 1 -8.21 -15.93 -15.89
N ASP A 2 -9.34 -16.57 -16.17
CA ASP A 2 -10.57 -15.89 -16.55
C ASP A 2 -11.31 -15.45 -15.29
N LEU A 3 -11.51 -14.14 -15.14
CA LEU A 3 -12.15 -13.54 -13.97
C LEU A 3 -13.68 -13.59 -14.03
N ALA A 4 -14.27 -13.86 -15.20
CA ALA A 4 -15.70 -14.13 -15.31
C ALA A 4 -16.04 -15.53 -14.80
N GLU A 5 -15.16 -16.52 -15.07
CA GLU A 5 -15.29 -17.88 -14.55
C GLU A 5 -14.87 -17.98 -13.07
N ASN A 6 -13.97 -17.10 -12.62
CA ASN A 6 -13.42 -17.11 -11.26
C ASN A 6 -13.61 -15.72 -10.59
N PRO A 7 -14.85 -15.32 -10.27
CA PRO A 7 -15.15 -13.97 -9.80
C PRO A 7 -14.53 -13.62 -8.43
N GLU A 8 -14.17 -14.63 -7.64
CA GLU A 8 -13.49 -14.45 -6.35
C GLU A 8 -11.95 -14.51 -6.45
N ALA A 9 -11.39 -14.75 -7.64
CA ALA A 9 -9.95 -14.87 -7.79
C ALA A 9 -9.21 -13.56 -7.47
N CYS A 10 -8.20 -13.65 -6.61
CA CYS A 10 -7.31 -12.51 -6.33
C CYS A 10 -6.40 -12.20 -7.52
N VAL A 11 -6.47 -10.95 -8.00
CA VAL A 11 -5.54 -10.42 -9.00
C VAL A 11 -4.23 -10.01 -8.33
N ARG A 12 -3.21 -10.83 -8.59
CA ARG A 12 -1.89 -10.81 -7.96
C ARG A 12 -0.80 -10.48 -8.97
N PHE A 13 0.03 -9.48 -8.66
CA PHE A 13 1.18 -9.09 -9.47
C PHE A 13 2.52 -9.62 -8.94
N ASP A 14 2.52 -10.39 -7.85
CA ASP A 14 3.69 -11.10 -7.31
C ASP A 14 3.93 -12.47 -7.96
N ARG A 15 3.12 -12.85 -8.96
CA ARG A 15 3.27 -14.10 -9.73
C ARG A 15 3.05 -13.88 -11.22
N HIS A 16 3.75 -14.64 -12.05
CA HIS A 16 3.55 -14.61 -13.50
C HIS A 16 2.13 -15.09 -13.84
N ALA A 17 1.30 -14.17 -14.33
CA ALA A 17 -0.09 -14.46 -14.64
C ALA A 17 -0.65 -13.47 -15.67
N VAL A 18 -1.61 -13.97 -16.47
CA VAL A 18 -2.51 -13.13 -17.28
C VAL A 18 -3.92 -13.30 -16.72
N TYR A 19 -4.51 -12.19 -16.28
CA TYR A 19 -5.89 -12.09 -15.83
C TYR A 19 -6.72 -11.43 -16.93
N LEU A 20 -7.82 -12.07 -17.30
CA LEU A 20 -8.74 -11.60 -18.33
C LEU A 20 -10.10 -11.32 -17.71
N GLY A 21 -10.65 -10.12 -17.95
CA GLY A 21 -11.96 -9.71 -17.47
C GLY A 21 -11.90 -8.66 -16.35
N THR A 22 -13.06 -8.28 -15.83
CA THR A 22 -13.18 -7.30 -14.75
C THR A 22 -13.03 -8.01 -13.39
N PRO A 23 -12.10 -7.58 -12.51
CA PRO A 23 -11.99 -8.16 -11.18
C PRO A 23 -13.30 -8.03 -10.40
N GLY A 24 -13.71 -9.12 -9.75
CA GLY A 24 -14.91 -9.16 -8.93
C GLY A 24 -14.84 -8.22 -7.73
N GLY A 25 -16.01 -7.92 -7.15
CA GLY A 25 -16.11 -7.05 -5.98
C GLY A 25 -15.71 -7.70 -4.65
N ARG A 26 -15.50 -9.03 -4.65
CA ARG A 26 -15.18 -9.87 -3.48
C ARG A 26 -14.04 -10.82 -3.85
N GLN A 27 -12.82 -10.29 -3.92
CA GLN A 27 -11.64 -11.10 -4.20
C GLN A 27 -11.14 -11.76 -2.91
N ASP A 28 -10.77 -13.04 -2.98
CA ASP A 28 -10.14 -13.78 -1.89
C ASP A 28 -8.62 -13.56 -1.94
N CYS A 29 -8.20 -12.37 -1.50
CA CYS A 29 -6.81 -11.98 -1.44
C CYS A 29 -6.24 -12.17 -0.04
N PRO A 30 -5.13 -12.91 0.13
CA PRO A 30 -4.36 -12.89 1.37
C PRO A 30 -3.98 -11.46 1.75
N ALA A 31 -4.02 -11.10 3.04
CA ALA A 31 -3.91 -9.71 3.48
C ALA A 31 -2.53 -9.10 3.17
N ARG A 32 -1.46 -9.93 3.21
CA ARG A 32 -0.06 -9.46 3.21
C ARG A 32 0.75 -9.87 1.99
N LEU A 33 0.15 -9.83 0.81
CA LEU A 33 0.92 -10.10 -0.41
C LEU A 33 1.89 -8.97 -0.73
N ARG A 34 3.13 -9.34 -1.02
CA ARG A 34 4.25 -8.46 -1.39
C ARG A 34 5.01 -9.03 -2.58
N GLY A 35 5.67 -8.15 -3.32
CA GLY A 35 6.49 -8.47 -4.48
C GLY A 35 5.83 -8.11 -5.81
N ARG A 36 6.63 -8.10 -6.88
CA ARG A 36 6.17 -7.87 -8.25
C ARG A 36 6.97 -8.67 -9.27
N THR A 37 6.28 -9.07 -10.32
CA THR A 37 6.83 -9.72 -11.50
C THR A 37 6.04 -9.33 -12.75
N GLU A 38 6.41 -9.85 -13.91
CA GLU A 38 5.67 -9.66 -15.16
C GLU A 38 4.31 -10.35 -15.06
N ALA A 39 3.26 -9.52 -14.95
CA ALA A 39 1.88 -9.95 -14.86
C ALA A 39 0.94 -8.94 -15.52
N LEU A 40 -0.13 -9.44 -16.15
CA LEU A 40 -1.07 -8.64 -16.94
C LEU A 40 -2.48 -8.76 -16.38
N LEU A 41 -3.15 -7.63 -16.19
CA LEU A 41 -4.60 -7.56 -16.05
C LEU A 41 -5.17 -6.89 -17.29
N ILE A 42 -6.00 -7.63 -18.04
CA ILE A 42 -6.64 -7.18 -19.27
C ILE A 42 -8.14 -7.05 -19.02
N GLN A 43 -8.64 -5.83 -19.09
CA GLN A 43 -10.03 -5.49 -18.77
C GLN A 43 -10.75 -4.94 -20.00
N PRO A 44 -12.06 -5.18 -20.13
CA PRO A 44 -12.91 -4.41 -21.04
C PRO A 44 -12.86 -2.92 -20.71
N ALA A 45 -12.89 -2.08 -21.73
CA ALA A 45 -12.94 -0.63 -21.61
C ALA A 45 -13.83 -0.02 -22.70
N THR A 46 -14.32 1.20 -22.45
CA THR A 46 -14.93 2.01 -23.50
C THR A 46 -13.91 2.35 -24.58
N ALA A 47 -14.37 2.47 -25.83
CA ALA A 47 -13.50 2.73 -26.97
C ALA A 47 -12.59 3.94 -26.71
N ALA A 48 -11.27 3.72 -26.68
CA ALA A 48 -10.28 4.74 -26.42
C ALA A 48 -9.12 4.65 -27.41
N ARG A 49 -8.51 5.80 -27.70
CA ARG A 49 -7.28 5.84 -28.51
C ARG A 49 -6.19 5.04 -27.80
N SER A 50 -5.36 4.36 -28.58
CA SER A 50 -4.23 3.63 -28.01
C SER A 50 -3.26 4.60 -27.34
N ALA A 51 -3.06 4.40 -26.04
CA ALA A 51 -2.16 5.19 -25.22
C ALA A 51 -1.44 4.27 -24.25
N VAL A 52 -0.24 4.67 -23.82
CA VAL A 52 0.53 3.98 -22.79
C VAL A 52 1.01 5.03 -21.80
N THR A 53 0.84 4.76 -20.52
CA THR A 53 1.44 5.53 -19.42
C THR A 53 2.29 4.59 -18.57
N GLU A 54 3.30 5.15 -17.90
CA GLU A 54 4.22 4.40 -17.05
C GLU A 54 4.28 5.02 -15.67
N ASN A 55 4.15 4.16 -14.67
CA ASN A 55 4.59 4.47 -13.32
C ASN A 55 5.84 3.63 -13.00
N ARG A 56 7.01 4.27 -13.11
CA ARG A 56 8.32 3.61 -12.91
C ARG A 56 8.51 3.13 -11.48
N THR A 57 8.07 3.93 -10.50
CA THR A 57 8.24 3.58 -9.09
C THR A 57 7.31 2.44 -8.71
N ALA A 58 6.06 2.45 -9.16
CA ALA A 58 5.13 1.35 -8.96
C ALA A 58 5.36 0.15 -9.91
N ARG A 59 6.41 0.22 -10.75
CA ARG A 59 6.74 -0.78 -11.78
C ARG A 59 5.54 -1.27 -12.59
N THR A 60 4.77 -0.32 -13.12
CA THR A 60 3.52 -0.62 -13.84
C THR A 60 3.39 0.22 -15.10
N TYR A 61 2.97 -0.41 -16.19
CA TYR A 61 2.44 0.25 -17.37
C TYR A 61 0.92 0.17 -17.38
N ARG A 62 0.27 1.25 -17.80
CA ARG A 62 -1.14 1.24 -18.15
C ARG A 62 -1.27 1.51 -19.63
N ALA A 63 -2.03 0.68 -20.34
CA ALA A 63 -2.25 0.86 -21.76
C ALA A 63 -3.74 0.78 -22.09
N THR A 64 -4.19 1.58 -23.04
CA THR A 64 -5.50 1.45 -23.67
C THR A 64 -5.31 1.02 -25.13
N ALA A 65 -6.22 0.20 -25.64
CA ALA A 65 -6.31 -0.14 -27.06
C ALA A 65 -7.74 -0.58 -27.39
N ASP A 66 -8.33 0.01 -28.43
CA ASP A 66 -9.72 -0.25 -28.84
C ASP A 66 -10.68 -0.29 -27.64
N ARG A 67 -11.12 -1.50 -27.25
CA ARG A 67 -12.09 -1.77 -26.17
C ARG A 67 -11.47 -2.45 -24.95
N ILE A 68 -10.15 -2.32 -24.76
CA ILE A 68 -9.45 -2.89 -23.61
C ILE A 68 -8.56 -1.86 -22.89
N THR A 69 -8.38 -2.09 -21.60
CA THR A 69 -7.30 -1.52 -20.80
C THR A 69 -6.42 -2.65 -20.30
N VAL A 70 -5.10 -2.47 -20.38
CA VAL A 70 -4.09 -3.38 -19.88
C VAL A 70 -3.36 -2.70 -18.72
N THR A 71 -3.33 -3.36 -17.56
CA THR A 71 -2.40 -3.03 -16.48
C THR A 71 -1.31 -4.08 -16.48
N ALA A 72 -0.07 -3.64 -16.73
CA ALA A 72 1.08 -4.51 -16.92
C ALA A 72 2.13 -4.22 -15.85
N ALA A 73 2.25 -5.15 -14.90
CA ALA A 73 3.28 -5.13 -13.88
C ALA A 73 4.60 -5.68 -14.41
N TYR A 74 5.73 -5.29 -13.81
CA TYR A 74 7.03 -5.90 -14.08
C TYR A 74 7.88 -6.04 -12.82
N GLY A 75 8.77 -7.02 -12.83
CA GLY A 75 9.78 -7.25 -11.78
C GLY A 75 11.03 -6.42 -12.06
N ASP A 76 12.18 -7.06 -12.12
CA ASP A 76 13.44 -6.37 -12.44
C ASP A 76 13.68 -6.23 -13.96
N ASP A 77 13.05 -7.08 -14.79
CA ASP A 77 13.17 -7.00 -16.24
C ASP A 77 12.07 -6.14 -16.88
N ARG A 78 12.23 -4.82 -16.76
CA ARG A 78 11.41 -3.84 -17.49
C ARG A 78 11.40 -4.06 -19.01
N GLY A 79 12.47 -4.62 -19.59
CA GLY A 79 12.53 -4.89 -21.03
C GLY A 79 11.54 -5.96 -21.48
N SER A 80 11.32 -6.97 -20.63
CA SER A 80 10.36 -8.05 -20.91
C SER A 80 8.93 -7.54 -21.04
N ILE A 81 8.45 -6.70 -20.11
CA ILE A 81 7.08 -6.17 -20.22
C ILE A 81 6.93 -5.23 -21.44
N GLN A 82 7.97 -4.44 -21.76
CA GLN A 82 7.95 -3.59 -22.94
C GLN A 82 7.85 -4.41 -24.23
N ARG A 83 8.55 -5.55 -24.34
CA ARG A 83 8.44 -6.46 -25.49
C ARG A 83 7.03 -7.01 -25.63
N ILE A 84 6.40 -7.44 -24.54
CA ILE A 84 5.03 -7.94 -24.51
C ILE A 84 4.04 -6.88 -25.03
N LEU A 85 4.13 -5.65 -24.49
CA LEU A 85 3.25 -4.55 -24.91
C LEU A 85 3.48 -4.17 -26.39
N ARG A 86 4.73 -4.12 -26.86
CA ARG A 86 5.05 -3.85 -28.27
C ARG A 86 4.55 -4.95 -29.20
N SER A 87 4.66 -6.22 -28.82
CA SER A 87 4.10 -7.33 -29.63
C SER A 87 2.58 -7.27 -29.75
N ALA A 88 1.91 -6.58 -28.82
CA ALA A 88 0.47 -6.32 -28.89
C ALA A 88 0.13 -5.02 -29.66
N GLY A 89 1.11 -4.37 -30.32
CA GLY A 89 0.90 -3.14 -31.09
C GLY A 89 0.74 -1.87 -30.26
N LEU A 90 1.08 -1.90 -28.97
CA LEU A 90 0.93 -0.75 -28.08
C LEU A 90 2.12 0.24 -28.20
N PRO A 91 1.87 1.56 -28.25
CA PRO A 91 2.92 2.57 -28.45
C PRO A 91 3.70 2.88 -27.15
N VAL A 92 4.63 2.01 -26.75
CA VAL A 92 5.41 2.12 -25.50
C VAL A 92 6.50 3.23 -25.53
N ALA A 93 6.71 3.91 -26.67
CA ALA A 93 7.90 4.72 -26.91
C ALA A 93 7.96 6.04 -26.12
N ALA A 94 6.84 6.56 -25.62
CA ALA A 94 6.79 7.78 -24.81
C ALA A 94 5.56 7.74 -23.89
N PRO A 95 5.66 7.09 -22.71
CA PRO A 95 4.53 7.09 -21.80
C PRO A 95 4.27 8.49 -21.27
N GLU A 96 3.07 9.00 -21.48
CA GLU A 96 2.62 10.23 -20.81
C GLU A 96 2.49 9.98 -19.31
N THR A 97 2.73 11.02 -18.51
CA THR A 97 2.52 10.95 -17.07
C THR A 97 1.03 11.15 -16.79
N GLU A 98 0.37 10.14 -16.23
CA GLU A 98 -1.03 10.23 -15.83
C GLU A 98 -1.16 11.28 -14.71
N GLN A 99 -1.75 12.44 -15.02
CA GLN A 99 -1.95 13.52 -14.05
C GLN A 99 -3.30 14.19 -14.32
N THR A 100 -4.30 13.85 -13.48
CA THR A 100 -5.57 14.56 -13.42
C THR A 100 -5.68 15.19 -12.05
N ALA A 101 -6.00 16.48 -11.97
CA ALA A 101 -6.22 17.14 -10.70
C ALA A 101 -7.45 16.54 -10.00
N VAL A 102 -7.29 16.13 -8.75
CA VAL A 102 -8.33 15.48 -7.94
C VAL A 102 -8.70 16.40 -6.79
N ALA A 103 -10.00 16.58 -6.54
CA ALA A 103 -10.49 17.30 -5.37
C ALA A 103 -10.05 16.56 -4.08
N PRO A 104 -9.41 17.25 -3.12
CA PRO A 104 -8.90 16.61 -1.91
C PRO A 104 -10.04 16.17 -0.99
N VAL A 105 -9.86 15.05 -0.29
CA VAL A 105 -10.65 14.75 0.91
C VAL A 105 -10.19 15.63 2.07
N PRO A 106 -11.05 15.87 3.08
CA PRO A 106 -10.66 16.64 4.26
C PRO A 106 -9.41 16.10 4.97
N ALA A 107 -8.69 16.98 5.65
CA ALA A 107 -7.39 16.66 6.26
C ALA A 107 -7.48 15.58 7.36
N ASP A 108 -8.63 15.46 8.02
CA ASP A 108 -8.87 14.43 9.03
C ASP A 108 -9.10 13.03 8.43
N ALA A 109 -9.01 12.86 7.10
CA ALA A 109 -9.17 11.57 6.43
C ALA A 109 -8.17 10.51 6.92
N THR A 110 -7.03 10.92 7.49
CA THR A 110 -6.04 10.02 8.10
C THR A 110 -5.95 10.14 9.63
N SER A 111 -6.95 10.76 10.26
CA SER A 111 -7.04 10.92 11.71
C SER A 111 -8.19 10.06 12.22
N PHE A 112 -7.90 9.10 13.10
CA PHE A 112 -8.88 8.18 13.63
C PHE A 112 -8.44 7.58 14.96
N ARG A 113 -9.43 7.31 15.82
CA ARG A 113 -9.25 6.60 17.08
C ARG A 113 -10.30 5.50 17.18
N GLY A 114 -9.86 4.26 17.32
CA GLY A 114 -10.76 3.11 17.32
C GLY A 114 -10.21 1.91 16.58
N GLU A 115 -11.09 0.98 16.24
CA GLU A 115 -10.73 -0.20 15.46
C GLU A 115 -10.63 0.15 13.96
N GLY A 116 -9.60 -0.36 13.32
CA GLY A 116 -9.47 -0.41 11.88
C GLY A 116 -8.98 -1.76 11.42
N PHE A 117 -8.94 -1.94 10.10
CA PHE A 117 -8.37 -3.13 9.50
C PHE A 117 -7.65 -2.76 8.21
N ASP A 118 -6.71 -3.57 7.75
CA ASP A 118 -6.19 -3.44 6.40
C ASP A 118 -6.47 -4.71 5.60
N ALA A 119 -6.71 -4.52 4.30
CA ALA A 119 -7.01 -5.59 3.37
C ALA A 119 -6.20 -5.38 2.10
N CYS A 120 -5.72 -6.47 1.50
CA CYS A 120 -4.78 -6.39 0.39
C CYS A 120 -5.37 -5.66 -0.83
N THR A 121 -6.69 -5.74 -1.05
CA THR A 121 -7.41 -5.01 -2.11
C THR A 121 -8.47 -4.11 -1.49
N ALA A 122 -8.60 -2.88 -1.99
CA ALA A 122 -9.70 -1.99 -1.63
C ALA A 122 -11.06 -2.69 -1.88
N PRO A 123 -11.91 -2.87 -0.84
CA PRO A 123 -13.17 -3.58 -0.98
C PRO A 123 -14.17 -2.87 -1.89
N SER A 124 -15.16 -3.62 -2.38
CA SER A 124 -16.29 -3.04 -3.13
C SER A 124 -17.17 -2.16 -2.25
N GLN A 125 -17.98 -1.29 -2.86
CA GLN A 125 -18.91 -0.42 -2.12
C GLN A 125 -19.84 -1.22 -1.21
N SER A 126 -20.47 -2.28 -1.73
CA SER A 126 -21.37 -3.12 -0.94
C SER A 126 -20.65 -3.87 0.19
N ALA A 127 -19.36 -4.17 0.04
CA ALA A 127 -18.56 -4.72 1.13
C ALA A 127 -18.28 -3.66 2.20
N MET A 128 -17.90 -2.44 1.80
CA MET A 128 -17.67 -1.32 2.71
C MET A 128 -18.94 -0.95 3.50
N ASP A 129 -20.10 -0.91 2.84
CA ASP A 129 -21.39 -0.63 3.50
C ASP A 129 -21.74 -1.74 4.50
N ALA A 130 -21.68 -3.00 4.07
CA ALA A 130 -21.97 -4.15 4.94
C ALA A 130 -21.05 -4.23 6.17
N TRP A 131 -19.76 -3.91 6.01
CA TRP A 131 -18.81 -3.88 7.11
C TRP A 131 -19.01 -2.67 8.01
N ARG A 132 -19.37 -1.51 7.45
CA ARG A 132 -19.66 -0.32 8.25
C ARG A 132 -20.87 -0.53 9.16
N ASP A 133 -21.89 -1.22 8.67
CA ASP A 133 -23.14 -1.44 9.41
C ASP A 133 -23.03 -2.57 10.44
N ALA A 134 -22.09 -3.51 10.27
CA ALA A 134 -22.05 -4.77 11.03
C ALA A 134 -20.71 -5.06 11.73
N SER A 135 -19.81 -4.08 11.84
CA SER A 135 -18.54 -4.19 12.56
C SER A 135 -18.25 -2.92 13.37
N ASP A 136 -17.30 -3.02 14.30
CA ASP A 136 -16.80 -1.87 15.07
C ASP A 136 -15.71 -1.08 14.33
N TYR A 137 -15.37 -1.47 13.10
CA TYR A 137 -14.31 -0.83 12.32
C TYR A 137 -14.75 0.52 11.76
N GLY A 138 -13.93 1.55 11.99
CA GLY A 138 -14.11 2.89 11.42
C GLY A 138 -12.96 3.36 10.51
N ALA A 139 -11.85 2.62 10.47
CA ALA A 139 -10.73 2.92 9.58
C ALA A 139 -10.32 1.71 8.72
N ILE A 140 -9.83 1.99 7.51
CA ILE A 140 -9.29 0.99 6.60
C ILE A 140 -7.89 1.36 6.09
N GLY A 141 -6.97 0.41 6.16
CA GLY A 141 -5.64 0.52 5.58
C GLY A 141 -5.71 0.30 4.07
N ILE A 142 -5.16 1.24 3.31
CA ILE A 142 -5.20 1.21 1.85
C ILE A 142 -3.78 1.19 1.28
N TYR A 143 -3.48 0.17 0.47
CA TYR A 143 -2.17 0.04 -0.16
C TYR A 143 -2.08 0.94 -1.39
N ILE A 144 -1.55 2.16 -1.22
CA ILE A 144 -1.61 3.22 -2.24
C ILE A 144 -0.58 3.07 -3.34
N GLY A 145 0.55 2.39 -3.07
CA GLY A 145 1.62 2.28 -4.05
C GLY A 145 2.84 1.52 -3.55
N GLY A 146 3.95 1.73 -4.25
CA GLY A 146 5.22 1.08 -3.98
C GLY A 146 5.50 -0.12 -4.87
N LEU A 147 6.79 -0.31 -5.17
CA LEU A 147 7.26 -1.31 -6.13
C LEU A 147 7.01 -2.75 -5.68
N ASN A 148 6.90 -2.98 -4.37
CA ASN A 148 6.63 -4.31 -3.81
C ASN A 148 5.13 -4.51 -3.49
N ARG A 149 4.23 -3.60 -3.89
CA ARG A 149 2.78 -3.81 -3.73
C ARG A 149 2.28 -4.88 -4.70
N ALA A 150 1.84 -6.02 -4.16
CA ALA A 150 1.46 -7.19 -4.94
C ALA A 150 0.01 -7.18 -5.43
N CYS A 151 -0.96 -6.86 -4.56
CA CYS A 151 -2.36 -6.87 -4.92
C CYS A 151 -2.70 -5.73 -5.91
N ALA A 152 -3.47 -6.07 -6.94
CA ALA A 152 -4.08 -5.06 -7.79
C ALA A 152 -5.09 -4.24 -6.98
N GLN A 153 -5.21 -2.95 -7.28
CA GLN A 153 -6.16 -2.06 -6.61
C GLN A 153 -7.25 -1.56 -7.57
N PRO A 154 -8.10 -2.44 -8.14
CA PRO A 154 -9.05 -2.05 -9.18
C PRO A 154 -10.15 -1.11 -8.68
N LYS A 155 -10.38 -1.02 -7.36
CA LYS A 155 -11.39 -0.15 -6.74
C LYS A 155 -10.80 1.10 -6.09
N LEU A 156 -9.51 1.10 -5.74
CA LEU A 156 -8.88 2.23 -5.06
C LEU A 156 -8.71 3.40 -6.05
N THR A 157 -9.65 4.33 -5.98
CA THR A 157 -9.71 5.53 -6.82
C THR A 157 -10.05 6.72 -5.93
N ALA A 158 -9.78 7.93 -6.41
CA ALA A 158 -10.20 9.13 -5.69
C ALA A 158 -11.71 9.19 -5.43
N ALA A 159 -12.53 8.68 -6.36
CA ALA A 159 -13.97 8.59 -6.16
C ALA A 159 -14.32 7.63 -5.01
N TRP A 160 -13.69 6.46 -4.98
CA TRP A 160 -13.89 5.50 -3.89
C TRP A 160 -13.46 6.08 -2.54
N VAL A 161 -12.30 6.75 -2.47
CA VAL A 161 -11.80 7.39 -1.24
C VAL A 161 -12.77 8.47 -0.75
N ARG A 162 -13.28 9.34 -1.64
CA ARG A 162 -14.29 10.33 -1.28
C ARG A 162 -15.60 9.68 -0.79
N THR A 163 -16.07 8.64 -1.47
CA THR A 163 -17.29 7.94 -1.05
C THR A 163 -17.13 7.30 0.32
N GLN A 164 -16.01 6.60 0.58
CA GLN A 164 -15.81 5.97 1.88
C GLN A 164 -15.64 7.01 2.99
N TYR A 165 -14.93 8.11 2.71
CA TYR A 165 -14.82 9.23 3.66
C TYR A 165 -16.20 9.79 4.02
N ALA A 166 -17.07 10.01 3.02
CA ALA A 166 -18.44 10.49 3.23
C ALA A 166 -19.32 9.48 4.00
N ASN A 167 -19.07 8.19 3.82
CA ASN A 167 -19.68 7.11 4.61
C ASN A 167 -19.03 6.95 5.99
N GLY A 168 -18.16 7.89 6.38
CA GLY A 168 -17.57 8.03 7.70
C GLY A 168 -16.33 7.18 7.91
N TRP A 169 -15.75 6.55 6.89
CA TRP A 169 -14.49 5.81 7.02
C TRP A 169 -13.31 6.78 7.13
N ARG A 170 -12.25 6.30 7.77
CA ARG A 170 -10.91 6.93 7.78
C ARG A 170 -9.89 5.98 7.18
N PHE A 171 -8.72 6.49 6.82
CA PHE A 171 -7.72 5.74 6.09
C PHE A 171 -6.37 5.80 6.79
N PHE A 172 -5.62 4.70 6.74
CA PHE A 172 -4.19 4.71 7.02
C PHE A 172 -3.45 4.21 5.77
N PRO A 173 -2.97 5.13 4.92
CA PRO A 173 -2.35 4.80 3.64
C PRO A 173 -1.02 4.06 3.80
N LEU A 174 -0.93 2.84 3.29
CA LEU A 174 0.25 1.99 3.32
C LEU A 174 1.00 2.07 1.98
N TYR A 175 2.30 2.34 2.02
CA TYR A 175 3.19 2.41 0.87
C TYR A 175 4.21 1.28 0.92
N VAL A 176 4.11 0.35 -0.02
CA VAL A 176 4.92 -0.88 -0.05
C VAL A 176 6.22 -0.67 -0.82
N GLY A 177 7.12 0.06 -0.20
CA GLY A 177 8.43 0.42 -0.73
C GLY A 177 9.43 -0.74 -0.80
N ARG A 178 10.72 -0.39 -0.86
CA ARG A 178 11.80 -1.38 -0.82
C ARG A 178 11.86 -2.04 0.54
N GLN A 179 12.11 -3.35 0.56
CA GLN A 179 12.16 -4.13 1.80
C GLN A 179 13.59 -4.22 2.36
N PRO A 180 13.77 -4.54 3.66
CA PRO A 180 15.11 -4.68 4.25
C PRO A 180 15.98 -5.76 3.57
N SER A 181 15.34 -6.79 3.02
CA SER A 181 15.95 -7.86 2.23
C SER A 181 15.01 -8.32 1.11
N SER A 182 15.52 -9.14 0.19
CA SER A 182 14.72 -9.76 -0.88
C SER A 182 13.69 -10.78 -0.37
N ASP A 183 13.93 -11.34 0.81
CA ASP A 183 13.07 -12.31 1.48
C ASP A 183 12.07 -11.67 2.45
N GLY A 184 11.97 -10.34 2.48
CA GLY A 184 11.05 -9.63 3.37
C GLY A 184 9.59 -10.05 3.17
N GLY A 185 8.91 -10.47 4.24
CA GLY A 185 7.49 -10.83 4.24
C GLY A 185 7.16 -12.01 3.32
N SER A 186 6.11 -11.88 2.51
CA SER A 186 5.63 -12.95 1.61
C SER A 186 6.40 -13.07 0.29
N CYS A 187 7.49 -12.31 0.10
CA CYS A 187 8.13 -12.14 -1.21
C CYS A 187 8.92 -13.34 -1.72
N GLY A 188 9.31 -14.29 -0.85
CA GLY A 188 10.04 -15.51 -1.26
C GLY A 188 11.28 -15.24 -2.12
N GLY A 189 12.01 -14.14 -1.85
CA GLY A 189 13.20 -13.72 -2.61
C GLY A 189 12.94 -12.72 -3.75
N GLY A 190 11.69 -12.39 -4.06
CA GLY A 190 11.31 -11.52 -5.17
C GLY A 190 11.15 -10.03 -4.83
N CYS A 191 11.34 -9.63 -3.58
CA CYS A 191 11.20 -8.22 -3.19
C CYS A 191 12.42 -7.42 -3.67
N ALA A 192 12.21 -6.23 -4.23
CA ALA A 192 13.34 -5.32 -4.38
C ALA A 192 13.73 -4.77 -3.00
N SER A 193 14.99 -4.97 -2.63
CA SER A 193 15.52 -4.62 -1.32
C SER A 193 16.13 -3.21 -1.30
N ILE A 194 16.33 -2.67 -0.09
CA ILE A 194 17.06 -1.43 0.11
C ILE A 194 18.54 -1.70 -0.15
N THR A 195 19.15 -0.93 -1.04
CA THR A 195 20.58 -1.03 -1.39
C THR A 195 21.29 0.31 -1.31
N ASP A 196 20.57 1.41 -1.51
CA ASP A 196 21.09 2.78 -1.43
C ASP A 196 20.07 3.64 -0.68
N PRO A 197 20.16 3.71 0.66
CA PRO A 197 19.03 4.05 1.52
C PRO A 197 18.51 5.46 1.32
N VAL A 198 19.40 6.47 1.24
CA VAL A 198 18.97 7.87 1.19
C VAL A 198 18.27 8.21 -0.14
N PRO A 199 18.87 7.97 -1.32
CA PRO A 199 18.17 8.23 -2.59
C PRO A 199 16.90 7.39 -2.75
N GLN A 200 16.91 6.14 -2.28
CA GLN A 200 15.74 5.27 -2.36
C GLN A 200 14.61 5.70 -1.42
N GLY A 201 14.93 6.20 -0.22
CA GLY A 201 13.96 6.73 0.74
C GLY A 201 13.28 7.98 0.19
N THR A 202 14.08 8.92 -0.33
CA THR A 202 13.57 10.13 -0.99
C THR A 202 12.67 9.81 -2.18
N ALA A 203 13.10 8.93 -3.08
CA ALA A 203 12.29 8.55 -4.25
C ALA A 203 11.00 7.80 -3.86
N ALA A 204 11.03 7.04 -2.76
CA ALA A 204 9.84 6.39 -2.23
C ALA A 204 8.84 7.41 -1.67
N ALA A 205 9.30 8.46 -0.98
CA ALA A 205 8.44 9.53 -0.49
C ALA A 205 7.81 10.34 -1.64
N ASP A 206 8.58 10.62 -2.71
CA ASP A 206 8.06 11.29 -3.91
C ASP A 206 6.93 10.50 -4.58
N ASP A 207 7.09 9.18 -4.77
CA ASP A 207 6.01 8.35 -5.32
C ASP A 207 4.85 8.26 -4.34
N ALA A 208 5.10 8.01 -3.05
CA ALA A 208 4.04 7.92 -2.04
C ALA A 208 3.15 9.17 -2.02
N ALA A 209 3.76 10.36 -2.03
CA ALA A 209 3.04 11.63 -2.13
C ALA A 209 2.25 11.77 -3.44
N LYS A 210 2.80 11.31 -4.57
CA LYS A 210 2.10 11.30 -5.86
C LYS A 210 0.88 10.38 -5.84
N GLN A 211 1.02 9.17 -5.29
CA GLN A 211 -0.09 8.20 -5.16
C GLN A 211 -1.18 8.72 -4.23
N ALA A 212 -0.79 9.29 -3.08
CA ALA A 212 -1.72 9.91 -2.15
C ALA A 212 -2.51 11.05 -2.81
N ALA A 213 -1.81 11.97 -3.49
CA ALA A 213 -2.45 13.07 -4.20
C ALA A 213 -3.41 12.59 -5.30
N ALA A 214 -3.07 11.53 -6.04
CA ALA A 214 -3.94 10.93 -7.06
C ALA A 214 -5.22 10.32 -6.46
N LEU A 215 -5.23 10.01 -5.17
CA LEU A 215 -6.40 9.54 -4.42
C LEU A 215 -7.16 10.67 -3.71
N GLY A 216 -6.67 11.92 -3.79
CA GLY A 216 -7.22 13.06 -3.08
C GLY A 216 -6.74 13.19 -1.63
N LEU A 217 -5.80 12.36 -1.18
CA LEU A 217 -5.17 12.51 0.13
C LEU A 217 -4.12 13.62 0.03
N GLY A 218 -4.47 14.80 0.55
CA GLY A 218 -3.67 16.01 0.43
C GLY A 218 -2.61 16.15 1.53
N LYS A 219 -1.93 17.29 1.51
CA LYS A 219 -0.99 17.71 2.56
C LYS A 219 -1.60 17.57 3.96
N GLY A 220 -0.77 17.19 4.93
CA GLY A 220 -1.18 16.85 6.29
C GLY A 220 -1.57 15.39 6.48
N SER A 221 -1.90 14.65 5.41
CA SER A 221 -2.17 13.21 5.51
C SER A 221 -0.94 12.45 5.98
N VAL A 222 -1.14 11.42 6.82
CA VAL A 222 -0.08 10.48 7.21
C VAL A 222 0.06 9.40 6.14
N ILE A 223 1.30 9.10 5.73
CA ILE A 223 1.59 8.01 4.79
C ILE A 223 2.61 7.06 5.42
N TYR A 224 2.25 5.79 5.53
CA TYR A 224 3.04 4.77 6.23
C TYR A 224 3.94 4.02 5.25
N ASN A 225 5.25 4.10 5.44
CA ASN A 225 6.18 3.19 4.77
C ASN A 225 6.05 1.79 5.38
N ASP A 226 5.80 0.80 4.55
CA ASP A 226 5.58 -0.59 4.95
C ASP A 226 6.88 -1.39 4.84
N LEU A 227 7.49 -1.71 5.98
CA LEU A 227 8.69 -2.54 6.09
C LEU A 227 8.43 -3.80 6.90
N GLU A 228 8.65 -4.93 6.24
CA GLU A 228 8.58 -6.24 6.82
C GLU A 228 9.72 -6.51 7.81
N HIS A 229 9.51 -7.54 8.63
CA HIS A 229 10.50 -7.96 9.62
C HIS A 229 11.88 -8.20 9.01
N TYR A 230 12.91 -7.78 9.76
CA TYR A 230 14.30 -8.09 9.45
C TYR A 230 15.07 -8.44 10.72
N THR A 231 16.08 -9.31 10.57
CA THR A 231 17.04 -9.55 11.63
C THR A 231 17.86 -8.29 11.85
N ARG A 232 17.71 -7.70 13.04
CA ARG A 232 18.47 -6.52 13.46
C ARG A 232 19.97 -6.83 13.47
N GLY A 233 20.78 -5.84 13.10
CA GLY A 233 22.24 -5.97 13.01
C GLY A 233 22.85 -4.76 12.30
N SER A 234 24.14 -4.48 12.54
CA SER A 234 24.75 -3.18 12.21
C SER A 234 24.42 -2.67 10.79
N THR A 235 24.73 -3.45 9.75
CA THR A 235 24.57 -2.99 8.36
C THR A 235 23.11 -2.89 7.91
N VAL A 236 22.25 -3.85 8.27
CA VAL A 236 20.84 -3.84 7.85
C VAL A 236 20.06 -2.78 8.61
N THR A 237 20.25 -2.68 9.94
CA THR A 237 19.65 -1.64 10.78
C THR A 237 20.06 -0.24 10.30
N ALA A 238 21.36 0.00 10.06
CA ALA A 238 21.80 1.31 9.57
C ALA A 238 21.16 1.67 8.23
N ARG A 239 21.04 0.70 7.32
CA ARG A 239 20.41 0.91 6.01
C ARG A 239 18.91 1.21 6.13
N VAL A 240 18.19 0.44 6.94
CA VAL A 240 16.75 0.63 7.15
C VAL A 240 16.46 1.98 7.79
N LEU A 241 17.22 2.36 8.83
CA LEU A 241 17.04 3.64 9.51
C LEU A 241 17.32 4.82 8.58
N ALA A 242 18.42 4.78 7.81
CA ALA A 242 18.73 5.83 6.84
C ALA A 242 17.66 5.94 5.72
N TYR A 243 17.04 4.82 5.33
CA TYR A 243 15.95 4.80 4.35
C TYR A 243 14.67 5.43 4.91
N ILE A 244 14.28 5.08 6.14
CA ILE A 244 13.08 5.63 6.81
C ILE A 244 13.26 7.10 7.19
N GLU A 245 14.45 7.51 7.60
CA GLU A 245 14.79 8.91 7.85
C GLU A 245 14.64 9.74 6.57
N ALA A 246 15.28 9.31 5.46
CA ALA A 246 15.17 10.02 4.18
C ALA A 246 13.73 10.05 3.64
N TYR A 247 12.96 8.98 3.83
CA TYR A 247 11.53 8.95 3.50
C TYR A 247 10.75 9.98 4.31
N THR A 248 11.02 10.06 5.62
CA THR A 248 10.35 10.97 6.56
C THR A 248 10.65 12.42 6.23
N GLU A 249 11.93 12.79 6.12
CA GLU A 249 12.36 14.15 5.80
C GLU A 249 11.78 14.62 4.47
N ARG A 250 11.72 13.72 3.48
CA ARG A 250 11.16 14.05 2.18
C ARG A 250 9.64 14.24 2.22
N LEU A 251 8.89 13.42 2.96
CA LEU A 251 7.45 13.64 3.15
C LEU A 251 7.17 14.98 3.84
N HIS A 252 7.95 15.34 4.85
CA HIS A 252 7.85 16.65 5.51
C HIS A 252 8.06 17.81 4.53
N GLN A 253 9.09 17.73 3.67
CA GLN A 253 9.32 18.73 2.61
C GLN A 253 8.15 18.84 1.61
N LEU A 254 7.45 17.72 1.36
CA LEU A 254 6.28 17.67 0.48
C LEU A 254 4.98 18.11 1.18
N GLY A 255 5.02 18.34 2.49
CA GLY A 255 3.88 18.77 3.31
C GLY A 255 3.00 17.62 3.78
N TYR A 256 3.50 16.39 3.80
CA TYR A 256 2.83 15.21 4.37
C TYR A 256 3.44 14.84 5.72
N ARG A 257 2.74 13.99 6.47
CA ARG A 257 3.27 13.35 7.67
C ARG A 257 3.76 11.95 7.34
N SER A 258 4.83 11.53 7.99
CA SER A 258 5.46 10.22 7.82
C SER A 258 4.94 9.24 8.85
N GLY A 259 4.52 8.06 8.39
CA GLY A 259 4.27 6.90 9.21
C GLY A 259 5.28 5.79 8.90
N ALA A 260 5.54 4.90 9.86
CA ALA A 260 6.31 3.69 9.60
C ALA A 260 5.60 2.46 10.16
N TYR A 261 5.30 1.50 9.29
CA TYR A 261 4.87 0.16 9.68
C TYR A 261 6.07 -0.77 9.85
N GLY A 262 6.07 -1.54 10.94
CA GLY A 262 7.03 -2.63 11.10
C GLY A 262 6.90 -3.39 12.42
N SER A 263 7.62 -4.50 12.52
CA SER A 263 7.57 -5.37 13.70
C SER A 263 8.27 -4.76 14.91
N VAL A 264 7.67 -4.99 16.08
CA VAL A 264 8.26 -4.70 17.41
C VAL A 264 9.59 -5.43 17.65
N SER A 265 9.86 -6.56 16.98
CA SER A 265 11.15 -7.25 17.09
C SER A 265 12.25 -6.66 16.19
N SER A 266 11.93 -5.69 15.33
CA SER A 266 12.83 -5.12 14.33
C SER A 266 12.72 -3.59 14.26
N LEU A 267 12.08 -3.04 13.22
CA LEU A 267 12.01 -1.61 12.93
C LEU A 267 11.62 -0.77 14.14
N ILE A 268 10.56 -1.13 14.86
CA ILE A 268 10.06 -0.32 15.97
C ILE A 268 11.08 -0.26 17.09
N THR A 269 11.76 -1.36 17.41
CA THR A 269 12.84 -1.33 18.42
C THR A 269 14.05 -0.53 17.93
N ASP A 270 14.39 -0.59 16.65
CA ASP A 270 15.46 0.24 16.07
C ASP A 270 15.11 1.73 16.08
N LEU A 271 13.87 2.10 15.77
CA LEU A 271 13.36 3.48 15.87
C LEU A 271 13.41 3.99 17.31
N VAL A 272 12.95 3.20 18.29
CA VAL A 272 13.01 3.55 19.71
C VAL A 272 14.45 3.80 20.16
N ALA A 273 15.39 2.94 19.75
CA ALA A 273 16.80 3.07 20.12
C ALA A 273 17.49 4.30 19.50
N ASN A 274 16.98 4.79 18.36
CA ASN A 274 17.61 5.85 17.57
C ASN A 274 16.76 7.13 17.47
N VAL A 275 15.65 7.24 18.21
CA VAL A 275 14.69 8.36 18.13
C VAL A 275 15.31 9.75 18.36
N LYS A 276 16.49 9.80 18.99
CA LYS A 276 17.25 11.04 19.26
C LYS A 276 18.33 11.34 18.23
N THR A 277 18.67 10.39 17.37
CA THR A 277 19.82 10.46 16.45
C THR A 277 19.42 10.47 14.99
N ILE A 278 18.15 10.16 14.69
CA ILE A 278 17.57 10.29 13.35
C ILE A 278 16.33 11.18 13.41
N THR A 279 15.85 11.66 12.26
CA THR A 279 14.49 12.18 12.12
C THR A 279 13.48 11.01 12.18
N PRO A 280 12.71 10.83 13.27
CA PRO A 280 11.77 9.72 13.38
C PRO A 280 10.49 9.99 12.59
N PRO A 281 9.74 8.94 12.18
CA PRO A 281 8.40 9.12 11.62
C PRO A 281 7.46 9.77 12.66
N ASP A 282 6.45 10.50 12.19
CA ASP A 282 5.48 11.17 13.04
C ASP A 282 4.53 10.18 13.72
N VAL A 283 4.27 9.03 13.08
CA VAL A 283 3.37 7.98 13.58
C VAL A 283 4.01 6.61 13.40
N ILE A 284 3.87 5.72 14.38
CA ILE A 284 4.28 4.32 14.25
C ILE A 284 3.07 3.40 14.11
N HIS A 285 3.16 2.46 13.18
CA HIS A 285 2.24 1.36 13.01
C HIS A 285 2.97 0.06 13.38
N PHE A 286 2.93 -0.32 14.65
CA PHE A 286 3.71 -1.42 15.14
C PHE A 286 2.96 -2.75 15.00
N ALA A 287 3.64 -3.77 14.49
CA ALA A 287 3.11 -5.12 14.43
C ALA A 287 3.55 -5.93 15.65
N ARG A 288 2.57 -6.40 16.42
CA ARG A 288 2.72 -7.46 17.42
C ARG A 288 1.43 -8.29 17.43
N TRP A 289 1.47 -9.49 16.88
CA TRP A 289 0.27 -10.33 16.83
C TRP A 289 0.04 -11.08 18.16
N ASN A 290 -0.41 -10.35 19.17
CA ASN A 290 -0.74 -10.88 20.50
C ASN A 290 -2.24 -11.04 20.73
N GLY A 291 -3.09 -10.64 19.77
CA GLY A 291 -4.54 -10.67 19.91
C GLY A 291 -5.14 -9.56 20.77
N GLU A 292 -4.32 -8.62 21.26
CA GLU A 292 -4.74 -7.58 22.20
C GLU A 292 -4.85 -6.22 21.51
N SER A 293 -6.06 -5.68 21.40
CA SER A 293 -6.33 -4.33 20.85
C SER A 293 -5.91 -3.22 21.84
N THR A 294 -4.61 -3.08 22.07
CA THR A 294 -3.99 -2.04 22.92
C THR A 294 -2.98 -1.23 22.12
N LEU A 295 -2.61 -0.05 22.62
CA LEU A 295 -1.63 0.85 21.97
C LEU A 295 -0.29 0.92 22.71
N THR A 296 -0.11 0.03 23.69
CA THR A 296 1.06 -0.03 24.55
C THR A 296 1.85 -1.29 24.29
N ASP A 297 3.17 -1.17 24.34
CA ASP A 297 4.10 -2.27 24.14
C ASP A 297 5.31 -2.09 25.07
N PRO A 298 5.81 -3.13 25.75
CA PRO A 298 7.02 -3.03 26.57
C PRO A 298 8.25 -2.53 25.80
N SER A 299 8.32 -2.78 24.49
CA SER A 299 9.41 -2.31 23.61
C SER A 299 9.28 -0.82 23.24
N ILE A 300 8.14 -0.18 23.52
CA ILE A 300 7.86 1.22 23.17
C ILE A 300 7.68 2.03 24.47
N PRO A 301 8.69 2.81 24.90
CA PRO A 301 8.57 3.68 26.07
C PRO A 301 7.31 4.56 26.01
N ALA A 302 6.61 4.68 27.14
CA ALA A 302 5.31 5.37 27.21
C ALA A 302 5.33 6.84 26.75
N LYS A 303 6.50 7.49 26.73
CA LYS A 303 6.66 8.89 26.31
C LYS A 303 6.94 9.08 24.81
N LEU A 304 7.28 8.03 24.08
CA LEU A 304 7.57 8.13 22.64
C LEU A 304 6.30 7.89 21.83
N TRP A 305 6.01 8.71 20.83
CA TRP A 305 4.75 8.64 20.07
C TRP A 305 3.52 8.58 20.99
N ALA A 306 3.49 9.41 22.03
CA ALA A 306 2.45 9.37 23.07
C ALA A 306 1.27 10.31 22.79
N ASP A 307 1.39 11.18 21.80
CA ASP A 307 0.43 12.25 21.50
C ASP A 307 -0.43 11.87 20.30
N HIS A 308 -1.17 10.77 20.39
CA HIS A 308 -2.00 10.23 19.31
C HIS A 308 -1.17 9.92 18.04
N GLN A 309 -0.16 9.06 18.21
CA GLN A 309 0.83 8.74 17.18
C GLN A 309 1.09 7.23 17.05
N ARG A 310 0.08 6.39 17.33
CA ARG A 310 0.24 4.93 17.33
C ARG A 310 -0.90 4.21 16.61
N ILE A 311 -0.50 3.21 15.82
CA ILE A 311 -1.36 2.14 15.33
C ILE A 311 -0.74 0.81 15.76
N HIS A 312 -1.57 -0.14 16.21
CA HIS A 312 -1.15 -1.48 16.55
C HIS A 312 -1.82 -2.50 15.63
N GLN A 313 -1.04 -3.22 14.84
CA GLN A 313 -1.53 -4.43 14.16
C GLN A 313 -1.45 -5.62 15.11
N TYR A 314 -2.58 -5.97 15.73
CA TYR A 314 -2.64 -6.90 16.87
C TYR A 314 -3.07 -8.32 16.49
N VAL A 315 -3.66 -8.50 15.32
CA VAL A 315 -3.96 -9.79 14.69
C VAL A 315 -3.67 -9.63 13.22
N GLY A 316 -3.24 -10.70 12.54
CA GLY A 316 -3.53 -10.67 11.13
C GLY A 316 -3.38 -11.95 10.36
N ASP A 317 -3.54 -11.79 9.05
CA ASP A 317 -3.95 -12.79 8.07
C ASP A 317 -5.12 -13.63 8.59
N THR A 318 -6.16 -12.93 9.06
CA THR A 318 -7.41 -13.53 9.53
C THR A 318 -8.54 -13.24 8.57
N THR A 319 -9.53 -14.12 8.50
CA THR A 319 -10.70 -13.93 7.66
C THR A 319 -11.92 -13.69 8.53
N GLU A 320 -12.61 -12.58 8.28
CA GLU A 320 -13.80 -12.18 9.03
C GLU A 320 -15.01 -12.03 8.12
N THR A 321 -16.19 -12.09 8.72
CA THR A 321 -17.46 -11.91 8.03
C THR A 321 -18.32 -10.91 8.78
N HIS A 322 -18.62 -9.79 8.15
CA HIS A 322 -19.52 -8.75 8.66
C HIS A 322 -20.58 -8.45 7.60
N GLY A 323 -21.85 -8.35 8.02
CA GLY A 323 -22.97 -8.12 7.10
C GLY A 323 -23.07 -9.17 5.97
N GLY A 324 -22.65 -10.41 6.25
CA GLY A 324 -22.61 -11.50 5.27
C GLY A 324 -21.49 -11.39 4.21
N VAL A 325 -20.54 -10.45 4.38
CA VAL A 325 -19.40 -10.27 3.47
C VAL A 325 -18.11 -10.72 4.14
N LYS A 326 -17.44 -11.69 3.52
CA LYS A 326 -16.16 -12.23 3.96
C LYS A 326 -14.99 -11.42 3.39
N ILE A 327 -14.04 -11.02 4.22
CA ILE A 327 -12.79 -10.35 3.81
C ILE A 327 -11.62 -10.89 4.66
N SER A 328 -10.48 -11.14 4.01
CA SER A 328 -9.22 -11.43 4.70
C SER A 328 -8.50 -10.12 5.04
N ILE A 329 -8.18 -9.94 6.32
CA ILE A 329 -7.73 -8.69 6.91
C ILE A 329 -6.60 -8.89 7.91
N ASP A 330 -5.91 -7.80 8.21
CA ASP A 330 -5.18 -7.58 9.45
C ASP A 330 -5.99 -6.64 10.37
N ARG A 331 -6.08 -6.94 11.66
CA ARG A 331 -6.80 -6.10 12.63
C ARG A 331 -5.87 -5.06 13.25
N ASN A 332 -6.36 -3.83 13.32
CA ASN A 332 -5.60 -2.69 13.77
C ASN A 332 -6.35 -1.88 14.83
N ARG A 333 -5.64 -1.42 15.87
CA ARG A 333 -6.12 -0.38 16.79
C ARG A 333 -5.42 0.92 16.46
N LEU A 334 -6.17 2.01 16.28
CA LEU A 334 -5.63 3.32 15.93
C LEU A 334 -5.82 4.32 17.07
N ASP A 335 -4.83 5.18 17.23
CA ASP A 335 -4.88 6.44 17.94
C ASP A 335 -3.99 7.45 17.22
N VAL A 336 -4.58 8.12 16.23
CA VAL A 336 -3.90 9.06 15.33
C VAL A 336 -4.74 10.31 15.16
N ASP A 337 -4.14 11.47 15.45
CA ASP A 337 -4.68 12.80 15.15
C ASP A 337 -3.86 13.49 14.07
#